data_AF-A0A379E1X1-F1
#
_entry.id   AF-A0A379E1X1-F1
#
_cell.length_a   1.000
_cell.length_b   1.000
_cell.length_c   1.000
_cell.angle_alpha   90.00
_cell.angle_beta   90.00
_cell.angle_gamma   90.00
#
_symmetry.space_group_name_H-M   'P 1'
#
loop_
_entity.id
_entity.type
_entity.pdbx_description
1 polymer ?
#
loop_
_entity_poly.entity_id
_entity_poly.type
_entity_poly.pdbx_seq_one_letter_code
_entity_poly.pdbx_strand_id
1 'polypeptide(L)'
;MIRFHDVKTTDRELIQSYTLCGDRQNCDLSFANIISWRFLYNTQIAEVDGFLVFRFYTGHHLAYMAPVWKCHWEESMRERFAAIVRQMRDDSITLGHPFLMLGVCSYMVGILETVFPDTFFIKPDRDHFDYIYTREKLATLSGKKLQGKRNHCNKFRKAYPDYEYRPLTKDMIPECIAVEENWRTVTKDDTEETEELSEELRSMTRVFDLWDEIGATGGTIWVGGKLIAFTFGCPVTDKVFDVCVEKADTAYEGAFSIINQEFARHLPEQYKYMNREEDLGLEGLRYAKLSYKPDILLEKSVVMEKYPLAQEETQERVREETIALWRETFHDDEAFIQLYFSRVFKPEYNIICQMNQRTVAALQTLPYTLKYYDKEVRTAYISGVSVCEEYRKQNVGNNLMSQAHFRLYHKDVVFATLIPAEKWLYDWYGRCGYTRHITCTPPPPGVDSMDFAAFNDWQQTRDCVLLHDEEGFDIIKEDYRIALSIDPNARRQTADIPAMIRIINAEKALQLYAARHPDCTENIRVYNDSDIPMNNTYFQIRNGHVSHTDRPLPGTRPLTIAELADYIFKDDRLEMNLMLN
;
A
#
# COMPACT_ATOMS: atom_id res chain seq x y z
N MET A 1 18.43 12.10 4.52
CA MET A 1 17.34 11.15 4.19
C MET A 1 16.33 11.16 5.32
N ILE A 2 15.06 11.34 4.98
CA ILE A 2 13.97 11.32 5.97
C ILE A 2 13.79 9.87 6.45
N ARG A 3 13.72 9.68 7.76
CA ARG A 3 13.56 8.36 8.36
C ARG A 3 12.07 8.04 8.52
N PHE A 4 11.48 7.53 7.46
CA PHE A 4 10.10 7.06 7.47
C PHE A 4 9.94 5.72 8.18
N HIS A 5 8.84 5.56 8.90
CA HIS A 5 8.32 4.28 9.37
C HIS A 5 6.85 4.13 8.98
N ASP A 6 6.41 2.88 8.81
CA ASP A 6 5.01 2.56 8.56
C ASP A 6 4.10 3.09 9.68
N VAL A 7 3.03 3.79 9.31
CA VAL A 7 2.09 4.30 10.33
C VAL A 7 1.38 3.16 11.04
N LYS A 8 1.28 3.27 12.36
CA LYS A 8 0.65 2.29 13.26
C LYS A 8 -0.37 2.97 14.15
N THR A 9 -1.27 2.18 14.73
CA THR A 9 -2.23 2.67 15.74
C THR A 9 -1.53 3.28 16.96
N THR A 10 -0.33 2.82 17.30
CA THR A 10 0.50 3.38 18.38
C THR A 10 1.04 4.77 18.09
N ASP A 11 1.01 5.24 16.84
CA ASP A 11 1.42 6.60 16.47
C ASP A 11 0.32 7.65 16.73
N ARG A 12 -0.83 7.27 17.29
CA ARG A 12 -1.96 8.17 17.55
C ARG A 12 -1.55 9.42 18.30
N GLU A 13 -0.85 9.26 19.42
CA GLU A 13 -0.43 10.39 20.26
C GLU A 13 0.55 11.31 19.53
N LEU A 14 1.48 10.74 18.76
CA LEU A 14 2.42 11.50 17.94
C LEU A 14 1.66 12.33 16.90
N ILE A 15 0.83 11.69 16.07
CA ILE A 15 0.06 12.37 15.02
C ILE A 15 -0.86 13.44 15.61
N GLN A 16 -1.59 13.11 16.67
CA GLN A 16 -2.51 14.04 17.32
C GLN A 16 -1.80 15.21 18.01
N SER A 17 -0.53 15.05 18.42
CA SER A 17 0.27 16.18 18.92
C SER A 17 0.52 17.26 17.86
N TYR A 18 0.45 16.91 16.57
CA TYR A 18 0.57 17.82 15.43
C TYR A 18 -0.78 18.34 14.92
N THR A 19 -1.79 17.49 14.93
CA THR A 19 -3.10 17.81 14.33
C THR A 19 -4.04 18.49 15.31
N LEU A 20 -4.16 18.02 16.57
CA LEU A 20 -5.19 18.50 17.50
C LEU A 20 -5.09 19.98 17.85
N CYS A 21 -3.88 20.52 18.06
CA CYS A 21 -3.70 21.92 18.43
C CYS A 21 -3.65 22.88 17.23
N GLY A 22 -3.85 22.40 16.00
CA GLY A 22 -3.69 23.19 14.79
C GLY A 22 -4.98 23.75 14.21
N ASP A 23 -4.83 24.59 13.18
CA ASP A 23 -5.94 25.20 12.45
C ASP A 23 -6.26 24.49 11.12
N ARG A 24 -5.59 23.37 10.85
CA ARG A 24 -5.82 22.54 9.66
C ARG A 24 -7.21 21.92 9.70
N GLN A 25 -7.85 21.81 8.56
CA GLN A 25 -9.21 21.27 8.48
C GLN A 25 -9.35 20.11 7.49
N ASN A 26 -8.25 19.65 6.88
CA ASN A 26 -8.25 18.57 5.90
C ASN A 26 -8.60 17.22 6.56
N CYS A 27 -9.57 16.48 6.02
CA CYS A 27 -9.98 15.15 6.48
C CYS A 27 -8.84 14.11 6.38
N ASP A 28 -7.87 14.28 5.47
CA ASP A 28 -6.72 13.38 5.32
C ASP A 28 -5.86 13.29 6.59
N LEU A 29 -5.99 14.28 7.49
CA LEU A 29 -5.29 14.35 8.77
C LEU A 29 -6.06 13.71 9.93
N SER A 30 -7.29 13.24 9.68
CA SER A 30 -8.04 12.41 10.61
C SER A 30 -7.28 11.11 10.87
N PHE A 31 -7.08 10.77 12.14
CA PHE A 31 -6.35 9.53 12.48
C PHE A 31 -7.08 8.28 11.97
N ALA A 32 -8.42 8.32 11.90
CA ALA A 32 -9.22 7.28 11.27
C ALA A 32 -8.82 7.08 9.81
N ASN A 33 -8.75 8.15 9.01
CA ASN A 33 -8.38 8.08 7.59
C ASN A 33 -6.94 7.59 7.39
N ILE A 34 -5.99 8.11 8.17
CA ILE A 34 -4.58 7.71 8.08
C ILE A 34 -4.40 6.18 8.28
N ILE A 35 -5.11 5.60 9.26
CA ILE A 35 -4.97 4.18 9.61
C ILE A 35 -5.81 3.26 8.72
N SER A 36 -7.03 3.69 8.38
CA SER A 36 -7.99 2.89 7.62
C SER A 36 -7.58 2.73 6.16
N TRP A 37 -7.06 3.78 5.52
CA TRP A 37 -6.62 3.76 4.12
C TRP A 37 -5.18 3.28 3.91
N ARG A 38 -4.47 2.91 4.98
CA ARG A 38 -3.07 2.42 4.87
C ARG A 38 -2.95 1.19 3.95
N PHE A 39 -3.98 0.35 3.83
CA PHE A 39 -3.91 -0.82 2.95
C PHE A 39 -3.76 -0.44 1.47
N LEU A 40 -4.34 0.71 1.08
CA LEU A 40 -4.31 1.20 -0.29
C LEU A 40 -3.05 2.01 -0.54
N TYR A 41 -2.72 2.88 0.42
CA TYR A 41 -1.69 3.88 0.23
C TYR A 41 -0.32 3.53 0.82
N ASN A 42 -0.21 2.43 1.57
CA ASN A 42 0.99 2.04 2.31
C ASN A 42 1.63 3.21 3.10
N THR A 43 0.80 3.98 3.80
CA THR A 43 1.19 5.24 4.44
C THR A 43 2.32 5.07 5.46
N GLN A 44 3.31 5.96 5.37
CA GLN A 44 4.45 6.08 6.25
C GLN A 44 4.57 7.50 6.79
N ILE A 45 5.13 7.65 7.99
CA ILE A 45 5.32 8.93 8.66
C ILE A 45 6.76 9.14 9.12
N ALA A 46 7.15 10.40 9.28
CA ALA A 46 8.41 10.80 9.88
C ALA A 46 8.28 12.16 10.58
N GLU A 47 8.99 12.34 11.69
CA GLU A 47 9.19 13.65 12.30
C GLU A 47 10.50 14.28 11.78
N VAL A 48 10.41 15.48 11.21
CA VAL A 48 11.55 16.22 10.65
C VAL A 48 11.48 17.68 11.06
N ASP A 49 12.47 18.16 11.82
CA ASP A 49 12.62 19.56 12.22
C ASP A 49 11.35 20.23 12.80
N GLY A 50 10.57 19.47 13.58
CA GLY A 50 9.33 19.94 14.19
C GLY A 50 8.12 19.93 13.25
N PHE A 51 8.17 19.15 12.17
CA PHE A 51 7.06 18.84 11.28
C PHE A 51 6.83 17.33 11.21
N LEU A 52 5.59 16.94 10.99
CA LEU A 52 5.20 15.59 10.64
C LEU A 52 5.04 15.51 9.11
N VAL A 53 5.73 14.55 8.50
CA VAL A 53 5.73 14.32 7.05
C VAL A 53 5.10 12.97 6.78
N PHE A 54 4.23 12.91 5.77
CA PHE A 54 3.61 11.68 5.30
C PHE A 54 4.13 11.33 3.92
N ARG A 55 4.40 10.05 3.69
CA ARG A 55 4.75 9.46 2.40
C ARG A 55 3.84 8.27 2.14
N PHE A 56 3.34 8.15 0.93
CA PHE A 56 2.38 7.13 0.57
C PHE A 56 2.40 6.89 -0.95
N TYR A 57 1.74 5.84 -1.40
CA TYR A 57 1.55 5.54 -2.81
C TYR A 57 0.10 5.83 -3.19
N THR A 58 -0.13 6.45 -4.35
CA THR A 58 -1.45 6.55 -4.96
C THR A 58 -1.36 5.96 -6.36
N GLY A 59 -2.11 4.88 -6.61
CA GLY A 59 -1.81 3.97 -7.72
C GLY A 59 -0.37 3.44 -7.64
N HIS A 60 0.43 3.71 -8.67
CA HIS A 60 1.86 3.34 -8.72
C HIS A 60 2.82 4.50 -8.47
N HIS A 61 2.31 5.66 -8.02
CA HIS A 61 3.10 6.87 -7.87
C HIS A 61 3.34 7.19 -6.39
N LEU A 62 4.61 7.41 -6.04
CA LEU A 62 4.98 7.89 -4.72
C LEU A 62 4.54 9.33 -4.55
N ALA A 63 3.80 9.59 -3.48
CA ALA A 63 3.28 10.90 -3.12
C ALA A 63 3.61 11.24 -1.67
N TYR A 64 3.52 12.53 -1.37
CA TYR A 64 3.68 13.05 -0.03
C TYR A 64 2.52 13.98 0.32
N MET A 65 2.18 14.08 1.60
CA MET A 65 1.28 15.15 2.05
C MET A 65 2.11 16.40 2.36
N ALA A 66 1.51 17.58 2.24
CA ALA A 66 2.12 18.82 2.70
C ALA A 66 2.62 18.70 4.16
N PRO A 67 3.86 19.14 4.48
CA PRO A 67 4.41 19.05 5.84
C PRO A 67 3.49 19.66 6.90
N VAL A 68 3.28 18.91 7.98
CA VAL A 68 2.37 19.28 9.06
C VAL A 68 3.20 19.86 10.22
N TRP A 69 3.27 21.18 10.36
CA TRP A 69 3.87 21.84 11.54
C TRP A 69 3.06 21.63 12.80
N LYS A 70 3.57 21.92 13.99
CA LYS A 70 2.79 21.82 15.23
C LYS A 70 1.95 23.07 15.47
N CYS A 71 0.67 22.89 15.80
CA CYS A 71 -0.28 23.95 16.12
C CYS A 71 -0.42 25.03 15.02
N HIS A 72 0.09 26.24 15.24
CA HIS A 72 -0.12 27.40 14.38
C HIS A 72 1.11 27.68 13.52
N TRP A 73 0.92 28.27 12.34
CA TRP A 73 2.04 28.68 11.49
C TRP A 73 2.76 29.89 12.08
N GLU A 74 4.09 29.81 12.17
CA GLU A 74 4.94 30.97 12.47
C GLU A 74 5.84 31.26 11.27
N GLU A 75 6.05 32.52 10.95
CA GLU A 75 6.87 32.92 9.80
C GLU A 75 8.32 32.41 9.90
N SER A 76 8.83 32.22 11.13
CA SER A 76 10.13 31.61 11.41
C SER A 76 10.26 30.16 10.92
N MET A 77 9.14 29.50 10.61
CA MET A 77 9.08 28.12 10.11
C MET A 77 9.31 28.02 8.60
N ARG A 78 9.22 29.13 7.85
CA ARG A 78 9.29 29.15 6.38
C ARG A 78 10.51 28.42 5.83
N GLU A 79 11.71 28.74 6.34
CA GLU A 79 12.94 28.11 5.88
C GLU A 79 13.01 26.61 6.21
N ARG A 80 12.48 26.20 7.38
CA ARG A 80 12.41 24.78 7.75
C ARG A 80 11.43 24.03 6.86
N PHE A 81 10.25 24.60 6.62
CA PHE A 81 9.25 24.06 5.69
C PHE A 81 9.88 23.85 4.30
N ALA A 82 10.61 24.83 3.80
CA ALA A 82 11.33 24.73 2.54
C ALA A 82 12.41 23.65 2.54
N ALA A 83 13.21 23.56 3.61
CA ALA A 83 14.20 22.50 3.75
C ALA A 83 13.54 21.10 3.72
N ILE A 84 12.37 20.95 4.34
CA ILE A 84 11.62 19.68 4.34
C ILE A 84 11.06 19.36 2.95
N VAL A 85 10.47 20.34 2.25
CA VAL A 85 9.99 20.13 0.87
C VAL A 85 11.14 19.72 -0.06
N ARG A 86 12.34 20.31 0.09
CA ARG A 86 13.54 19.85 -0.64
C ARG A 86 13.91 18.41 -0.26
N GLN A 87 13.88 18.06 1.01
CA GLN A 87 14.16 16.69 1.46
C GLN A 87 13.13 15.67 0.94
N MET A 88 11.84 16.02 0.86
CA MET A 88 10.80 15.15 0.29
C MET A 88 11.00 14.96 -1.22
N ARG A 89 11.36 16.04 -1.92
CA ARG A 89 11.74 15.98 -3.33
C ARG A 89 12.95 15.07 -3.54
N ASP A 90 14.02 15.26 -2.77
CA ASP A 90 15.21 14.42 -2.85
C ASP A 90 14.87 12.96 -2.53
N ASP A 91 14.00 12.69 -1.55
CA ASP A 91 13.50 11.35 -1.22
C ASP A 91 12.71 10.73 -2.38
N SER A 92 11.88 11.50 -3.09
CA SER A 92 11.12 11.00 -4.26
C SER A 92 12.05 10.59 -5.41
N ILE A 93 13.04 11.44 -5.71
CA ILE A 93 14.07 11.18 -6.71
C ILE A 93 14.89 9.95 -6.29
N THR A 94 15.20 9.84 -4.99
CA THR A 94 15.91 8.70 -4.43
C THR A 94 15.18 7.38 -4.69
N LEU A 95 13.86 7.39 -4.65
CA LEU A 95 13.03 6.23 -4.88
C LEU A 95 12.64 6.06 -6.36
N GLY A 96 13.22 6.85 -7.26
CA GLY A 96 12.98 6.75 -8.70
C GLY A 96 11.60 7.26 -9.14
N HIS A 97 10.97 8.13 -8.35
CA HIS A 97 9.68 8.72 -8.66
C HIS A 97 9.79 10.24 -8.90
N PRO A 98 9.05 10.80 -9.87
CA PRO A 98 8.80 12.24 -9.92
C PRO A 98 8.20 12.75 -8.60
N PHE A 99 8.53 13.97 -8.21
CA PHE A 99 7.98 14.54 -6.98
C PHE A 99 6.49 14.87 -7.16
N LEU A 100 5.66 14.29 -6.29
CA LEU A 100 4.23 14.54 -6.18
C LEU A 100 3.86 14.86 -4.74
N MET A 101 3.18 15.99 -4.51
CA MET A 101 2.65 16.37 -3.21
C MET A 101 1.16 16.69 -3.29
N LEU A 102 0.39 16.12 -2.36
CA LEU A 102 -1.07 16.18 -2.29
C LEU A 102 -1.55 16.84 -0.99
N GLY A 103 -2.85 17.15 -0.92
CA GLY A 103 -3.47 17.75 0.27
C GLY A 103 -2.99 19.19 0.54
N VAL A 104 -2.53 19.90 -0.49
CA VAL A 104 -1.94 21.24 -0.33
C VAL A 104 -3.04 22.30 -0.32
N CYS A 105 -3.42 22.77 0.87
CA CYS A 105 -4.42 23.81 1.04
C CYS A 105 -3.94 25.17 0.50
N SER A 106 -4.86 26.08 0.13
CA SER A 106 -4.51 27.37 -0.50
C SER A 106 -3.52 28.22 0.29
N TYR A 107 -3.55 28.16 1.63
CA TYR A 107 -2.59 28.89 2.47
C TYR A 107 -1.16 28.29 2.41
N MET A 108 -1.03 26.98 2.15
CA MET A 108 0.26 26.33 1.92
C MET A 108 0.79 26.63 0.51
N VAL A 109 -0.10 26.77 -0.48
CA VAL A 109 0.27 27.19 -1.84
C VAL A 109 1.03 28.53 -1.81
N GLY A 110 0.52 29.52 -1.06
CA GLY A 110 1.20 30.81 -0.93
C GLY A 110 2.60 30.71 -0.32
N ILE A 111 2.83 29.77 0.61
CA ILE A 111 4.16 29.49 1.17
C ILE A 111 5.06 28.88 0.10
N LEU A 112 4.57 27.88 -0.65
CA LEU A 112 5.33 27.21 -1.70
C LEU A 112 5.74 28.16 -2.82
N GLU A 113 4.81 28.99 -3.33
CA GLU A 113 5.10 29.96 -4.39
C GLU A 113 6.13 31.01 -3.94
N THR A 114 6.13 31.37 -2.66
CA THR A 114 7.09 32.32 -2.09
C THR A 114 8.50 31.73 -1.99
N VAL A 115 8.63 30.46 -1.58
CA VAL A 115 9.95 29.85 -1.34
C VAL A 115 10.52 29.12 -2.57
N PHE A 116 9.66 28.66 -3.47
CA PHE A 116 10.02 27.93 -4.68
C PHE A 116 9.43 28.59 -5.93
N PRO A 117 9.83 29.84 -6.23
CA PRO A 117 9.32 30.55 -7.38
C PRO A 117 9.62 29.76 -8.66
N ASP A 118 8.62 29.64 -9.54
CA ASP A 118 8.70 28.97 -10.84
C ASP A 118 9.17 27.49 -10.80
N THR A 119 9.08 26.82 -9.65
CA THR A 119 9.55 25.43 -9.51
C THR A 119 8.44 24.40 -9.76
N PHE A 120 7.26 24.65 -9.20
CA PHE A 120 6.16 23.68 -9.20
C PHE A 120 5.01 24.08 -10.14
N PHE A 121 4.37 23.07 -10.73
CA PHE A 121 3.03 23.15 -11.28
C PHE A 121 2.05 22.81 -10.15
N ILE A 122 1.17 23.75 -9.83
CA ILE A 122 0.18 23.63 -8.75
C ILE A 122 -1.21 23.73 -9.35
N LYS A 123 -2.04 22.72 -9.12
CA LYS A 123 -3.42 22.66 -9.65
C LYS A 123 -4.40 22.29 -8.54
N PRO A 124 -5.39 23.16 -8.23
CA PRO A 124 -6.51 22.76 -7.38
C PRO A 124 -7.27 21.60 -7.99
N ASP A 125 -7.58 20.61 -7.16
CA ASP A 125 -8.33 19.43 -7.58
C ASP A 125 -9.72 19.42 -6.95
N ARG A 126 -10.71 19.89 -7.72
CA ARG A 126 -12.07 20.12 -7.23
C ARG A 126 -12.73 18.86 -6.68
N ASP A 127 -12.41 17.70 -7.24
CA ASP A 127 -13.05 16.44 -6.86
C ASP A 127 -12.64 16.02 -5.44
N HIS A 128 -11.52 16.55 -4.94
CA HIS A 128 -10.95 16.30 -3.62
C HIS A 128 -11.12 17.47 -2.62
N PHE A 129 -12.03 18.41 -2.89
CA PHE A 129 -12.29 19.52 -1.94
C PHE A 129 -13.17 19.06 -0.79
N ASP A 130 -12.80 19.43 0.45
CA ASP A 130 -13.59 19.06 1.63
C ASP A 130 -14.78 20.00 1.85
N TYR A 131 -15.88 19.40 2.28
CA TYR A 131 -17.09 20.11 2.67
C TYR A 131 -17.16 20.29 4.18
N ILE A 132 -16.95 21.52 4.65
CA ILE A 132 -16.91 21.83 6.08
C ILE A 132 -18.13 22.68 6.48
N TYR A 133 -18.77 22.28 7.58
CA TYR A 133 -19.97 22.89 8.11
C TYR A 133 -19.77 23.27 9.57
N THR A 134 -20.40 24.34 10.01
CA THR A 134 -20.56 24.63 11.43
C THR A 134 -21.46 23.58 12.08
N ARG A 135 -21.01 23.00 13.20
CA ARG A 135 -21.77 21.95 13.92
C ARG A 135 -23.17 22.43 14.27
N GLU A 136 -23.30 23.67 14.76
CA GLU A 136 -24.58 24.28 15.11
C GLU A 136 -25.55 24.33 13.92
N LYS A 137 -25.06 24.61 12.71
CA LYS A 137 -25.88 24.60 11.49
C LYS A 137 -26.42 23.20 11.21
N LEU A 138 -25.61 22.15 11.34
CA LEU A 138 -26.07 20.77 11.12
C LEU A 138 -27.00 20.28 12.25
N ALA A 139 -26.73 20.68 13.50
CA ALA A 139 -27.54 20.31 14.66
C ALA A 139 -28.95 20.96 14.62
N THR A 140 -29.03 22.23 14.24
CA THR A 140 -30.30 22.99 14.25
C THR A 140 -31.00 22.98 12.90
N LEU A 141 -30.25 22.79 11.81
CA LEU A 141 -30.70 22.96 10.43
C LEU A 141 -31.42 24.30 10.22
N SER A 142 -31.04 25.36 10.92
CA SER A 142 -31.75 26.65 10.95
C SER A 142 -31.60 27.45 9.64
N GLY A 143 -32.51 28.40 9.41
CA GLY A 143 -32.49 29.31 8.26
C GLY A 143 -33.23 28.84 7.00
N LYS A 144 -33.58 29.79 6.11
CA LYS A 144 -34.43 29.52 4.93
C LYS A 144 -33.79 28.52 3.96
N LYS A 145 -32.46 28.56 3.80
CA LYS A 145 -31.73 27.70 2.84
C LYS A 145 -31.73 26.21 3.23
N LEU A 146 -31.95 25.88 4.50
CA LEU A 146 -31.99 24.50 5.02
C LEU A 146 -33.41 23.99 5.30
N GLN A 147 -34.45 24.71 4.87
CA GLN A 147 -35.85 24.32 5.05
C GLN A 147 -36.11 22.89 4.54
N GLY A 148 -35.55 22.51 3.39
CA GLY A 148 -35.70 21.16 2.84
C GLY A 148 -35.17 20.08 3.76
N LYS A 149 -33.98 20.26 4.34
CA LYS A 149 -33.37 19.32 5.30
C LYS A 149 -34.18 19.20 6.58
N ARG A 150 -34.70 20.32 7.11
CA ARG A 150 -35.65 20.28 8.24
C ARG A 150 -36.92 19.51 7.89
N ASN A 151 -37.46 19.70 6.69
CA ASN A 151 -38.66 19.00 6.26
C ASN A 151 -38.42 17.49 6.17
N HIS A 152 -37.27 17.03 5.67
CA HIS A 152 -36.90 15.62 5.68
C HIS A 152 -36.82 15.05 7.11
N CYS A 153 -36.15 15.75 8.03
CA CYS A 153 -36.08 15.33 9.43
C CYS A 153 -37.47 15.29 10.09
N ASN A 154 -38.32 16.30 9.85
CA ASN A 154 -39.68 16.34 10.41
C ASN A 154 -40.57 15.24 9.84
N LYS A 155 -40.41 14.91 8.55
CA LYS A 155 -41.13 13.80 7.92
C LYS A 155 -40.69 12.47 8.52
N PHE A 156 -39.39 12.26 8.72
CA PHE A 156 -38.85 11.08 9.39
C PHE A 156 -39.43 10.93 10.80
N ARG A 157 -39.35 11.98 11.65
CA ARG A 157 -39.91 11.97 13.02
C ARG A 157 -41.41 11.70 13.07
N LYS A 158 -42.17 12.15 12.05
CA LYS A 158 -43.61 11.88 11.95
C LYS A 158 -43.90 10.43 11.56
N ALA A 159 -43.09 9.85 10.69
CA ALA A 159 -43.24 8.47 10.23
C ALA A 159 -42.79 7.46 11.31
N TYR A 160 -41.74 7.79 12.06
CA TYR A 160 -41.11 6.93 13.06
C TYR A 160 -41.00 7.69 14.40
N PRO A 161 -42.11 7.94 15.12
CA PRO A 161 -42.12 8.74 16.33
C PRO A 161 -41.37 8.11 17.51
N ASP A 162 -41.11 6.81 17.44
CA ASP A 162 -40.42 5.97 18.41
C ASP A 162 -38.95 5.68 18.02
N TYR A 163 -38.39 6.39 17.03
CA TYR A 163 -36.99 6.23 16.68
C TYR A 163 -36.06 6.58 17.85
N GLU A 164 -34.92 5.91 17.92
CA GLU A 164 -33.91 6.16 18.94
C GLU A 164 -32.58 6.50 18.30
N TYR A 165 -31.93 7.54 18.82
CA TYR A 165 -30.51 7.75 18.60
C TYR A 165 -29.73 7.04 19.70
N ARG A 166 -28.71 6.25 19.33
CA ARG A 166 -27.80 5.62 20.29
C ARG A 166 -26.35 5.90 19.88
N PRO A 167 -25.45 6.24 20.82
CA PRO A 167 -24.02 6.27 20.53
C PRO A 167 -23.57 4.92 19.94
N LEU A 168 -22.74 4.94 18.91
CA LEU A 168 -22.20 3.73 18.31
C LEU A 168 -21.17 3.14 19.28
N THR A 169 -21.37 1.88 19.66
CA THR A 169 -20.44 1.09 20.45
C THR A 169 -19.97 -0.14 19.66
N LYS A 170 -18.83 -0.70 20.05
CA LYS A 170 -18.17 -1.81 19.33
C LYS A 170 -19.06 -3.05 19.16
N ASP A 171 -19.96 -3.31 20.10
CA ASP A 171 -20.93 -4.41 20.04
C ASP A 171 -21.98 -4.26 18.93
N MET A 172 -22.20 -3.03 18.42
CA MET A 172 -23.16 -2.73 17.34
C MET A 172 -22.55 -2.82 15.93
N ILE A 173 -21.25 -3.12 15.82
CA ILE A 173 -20.53 -3.23 14.54
C ILE A 173 -21.18 -4.25 13.59
N PRO A 174 -21.59 -5.46 14.04
CA PRO A 174 -22.28 -6.41 13.17
C PRO A 174 -23.54 -5.83 12.52
N GLU A 175 -24.34 -5.06 13.27
CA GLU A 175 -25.54 -4.40 12.77
C GLU A 175 -25.22 -3.25 11.80
N CYS A 176 -24.11 -2.54 12.01
CA CYS A 176 -23.65 -1.51 11.07
C CYS A 176 -23.24 -2.15 9.73
N ILE A 177 -22.50 -3.26 9.78
CA ILE A 177 -22.12 -4.03 8.59
C ILE A 177 -23.38 -4.50 7.84
N ALA A 178 -24.41 -4.98 8.55
CA ALA A 178 -25.67 -5.40 7.94
C ALA A 178 -26.42 -4.26 7.23
N VAL A 179 -26.35 -3.03 7.76
CA VAL A 179 -26.92 -1.85 7.08
C VAL A 179 -26.16 -1.52 5.80
N GLU A 180 -24.82 -1.57 5.83
CA GLU A 180 -24.02 -1.37 4.63
C GLU A 180 -24.30 -2.44 3.56
N GLU A 181 -24.42 -3.71 3.97
CA GLU A 181 -24.75 -4.82 3.06
C GLU A 181 -26.11 -4.62 2.39
N ASN A 182 -27.12 -4.22 3.15
CA ASN A 182 -28.44 -3.91 2.60
C ASN A 182 -28.38 -2.72 1.64
N TRP A 183 -27.66 -1.65 2.02
CA TRP A 183 -27.48 -0.49 1.16
C TRP A 183 -26.88 -0.88 -0.18
N ARG A 184 -25.75 -1.61 -0.19
CA ARG A 184 -25.08 -2.09 -1.41
C ARG A 184 -25.95 -3.02 -2.23
N THR A 185 -26.76 -3.87 -1.60
CA THR A 185 -27.67 -4.78 -2.33
C THR A 185 -28.76 -4.02 -3.07
N VAL A 186 -29.26 -2.91 -2.49
CA VAL A 186 -30.34 -2.09 -3.06
C VAL A 186 -29.83 -1.07 -4.08
N THR A 187 -28.56 -0.62 -3.97
CA THR A 187 -27.95 0.32 -4.93
C THR A 187 -27.24 -0.35 -6.11
N LYS A 188 -27.09 -1.68 -6.13
CA LYS A 188 -26.58 -2.42 -7.28
C LYS A 188 -27.58 -2.37 -8.45
N ASP A 189 -27.24 -1.65 -9.51
CA ASP A 189 -27.59 -2.10 -10.88
C ASP A 189 -26.67 -3.29 -11.20
N ASP A 190 -27.21 -4.32 -11.86
CA ASP A 190 -26.65 -5.68 -12.06
C ASP A 190 -25.26 -5.78 -12.74
N THR A 191 -24.53 -4.69 -12.97
CA THR A 191 -23.35 -4.71 -13.85
C THR A 191 -21.98 -4.39 -13.24
N GLU A 192 -21.82 -3.73 -12.09
CA GLU A 192 -20.45 -3.40 -11.62
C GLU A 192 -20.35 -3.39 -10.08
N GLU A 193 -19.64 -4.36 -9.50
CA GLU A 193 -18.90 -4.09 -8.25
C GLU A 193 -17.74 -3.17 -8.63
N THR A 194 -17.88 -1.86 -8.40
CA THR A 194 -16.77 -0.93 -8.61
C THR A 194 -15.72 -1.13 -7.52
N GLU A 195 -14.44 -1.10 -7.90
CA GLU A 195 -13.30 -1.26 -6.97
C GLU A 195 -13.40 -0.30 -5.78
N GLU A 196 -13.84 0.94 -6.00
CA GLU A 196 -14.05 1.98 -4.97
C GLU A 196 -14.98 1.55 -3.83
N LEU A 197 -16.07 0.83 -4.13
CA LEU A 197 -16.99 0.34 -3.11
C LEU A 197 -16.37 -0.76 -2.24
N SER A 198 -15.40 -1.52 -2.79
CA SER A 198 -14.64 -2.51 -2.02
C SER A 198 -13.64 -1.84 -1.08
N GLU A 199 -12.98 -0.78 -1.56
CA GLU A 199 -12.01 0.00 -0.79
C GLU A 199 -12.67 0.75 0.37
N GLU A 200 -13.83 1.40 0.15
CA GLU A 200 -14.60 2.06 1.20
C GLU A 200 -15.01 1.06 2.30
N LEU A 201 -15.51 -0.12 1.90
CA LEU A 201 -15.87 -1.18 2.84
C LEU A 201 -14.66 -1.66 3.64
N ARG A 202 -13.51 -1.82 3.01
CA ARG A 202 -12.27 -2.23 3.69
C ARG A 202 -11.79 -1.17 4.67
N SER A 203 -11.82 0.09 4.28
CA SER A 203 -11.52 1.24 5.14
C SER A 203 -12.45 1.27 6.36
N MET A 204 -13.76 1.19 6.14
CA MET A 204 -14.78 1.15 7.21
C MET A 204 -14.57 -0.03 8.16
N THR A 205 -14.38 -1.24 7.64
CA THR A 205 -14.18 -2.46 8.44
C THR A 205 -12.91 -2.35 9.28
N ARG A 206 -11.86 -1.71 8.75
CA ARG A 206 -10.62 -1.46 9.50
C ARG A 206 -10.81 -0.47 10.65
N VAL A 207 -11.66 0.55 10.48
CA VAL A 207 -12.03 1.43 11.61
C VAL A 207 -12.79 0.66 12.68
N PHE A 208 -13.71 -0.22 12.28
CA PHE A 208 -14.45 -1.08 13.21
C PHE A 208 -13.54 -2.04 13.99
N ASP A 209 -12.60 -2.70 13.32
CA ASP A 209 -11.63 -3.60 13.96
C ASP A 209 -10.75 -2.88 15.00
N LEU A 210 -10.43 -1.60 14.74
CA LEU A 210 -9.52 -0.78 15.52
C LEU A 210 -10.23 0.37 16.26
N TRP A 211 -11.52 0.19 16.57
CA TRP A 211 -12.41 1.26 17.06
C TRP A 211 -11.82 2.05 18.24
N ASP A 212 -11.32 1.33 19.24
CA ASP A 212 -10.78 1.90 20.49
C ASP A 212 -9.40 2.52 20.29
N GLU A 213 -8.55 1.85 19.49
CA GLU A 213 -7.21 2.29 19.14
C GLU A 213 -7.22 3.56 18.30
N ILE A 214 -8.17 3.68 17.37
CA ILE A 214 -8.39 4.88 16.56
C ILE A 214 -9.00 6.00 17.42
N GLY A 215 -9.80 5.66 18.43
CA GLY A 215 -10.57 6.63 19.19
C GLY A 215 -11.76 7.15 18.38
N ALA A 216 -12.39 6.28 17.61
CA ALA A 216 -13.55 6.62 16.78
C ALA A 216 -14.75 6.96 17.66
N THR A 217 -15.57 7.90 17.20
CA THR A 217 -16.85 8.26 17.83
C THR A 217 -17.94 8.22 16.77
N GLY A 218 -19.09 7.64 17.11
CA GLY A 218 -20.18 7.48 16.17
C GLY A 218 -21.56 7.52 16.80
N GLY A 219 -22.57 7.48 15.94
CA GLY A 219 -23.97 7.46 16.30
C GLY A 219 -24.76 6.53 15.39
N THR A 220 -25.92 6.10 15.88
CA THR A 220 -26.81 5.17 15.18
C THR A 220 -28.25 5.64 15.31
N ILE A 221 -29.10 5.28 14.33
CA ILE A 221 -30.54 5.46 14.37
C ILE A 221 -31.21 4.09 14.36
N TRP A 222 -32.16 3.91 15.26
CA TRP A 222 -32.94 2.70 15.42
C TRP A 222 -34.42 2.98 15.21
N VAL A 223 -35.10 2.06 14.52
CA VAL A 223 -36.56 2.10 14.33
C VAL A 223 -37.10 0.70 14.60
N GLY A 224 -38.05 0.57 15.55
CA GLY A 224 -38.61 -0.73 15.93
C GLY A 224 -37.58 -1.75 16.38
N GLY A 225 -36.50 -1.31 17.05
CA GLY A 225 -35.41 -2.18 17.50
C GLY A 225 -34.42 -2.61 16.41
N LYS A 226 -34.56 -2.16 15.16
CA LYS A 226 -33.61 -2.39 14.06
C LYS A 226 -32.72 -1.16 13.85
N LEU A 227 -31.40 -1.35 13.71
CA LEU A 227 -30.47 -0.31 13.28
C LEU A 227 -30.71 -0.04 11.78
N ILE A 228 -30.98 1.23 11.43
CA ILE A 228 -31.29 1.64 10.05
C ILE A 228 -30.32 2.69 9.49
N ALA A 229 -29.54 3.36 10.34
CA ALA A 229 -28.49 4.28 9.91
C ALA A 229 -27.38 4.36 10.95
N PHE A 230 -26.16 4.62 10.50
CA PHE A 230 -25.03 4.89 11.36
C PHE A 230 -24.08 5.91 10.74
N THR A 231 -23.29 6.55 11.59
CA THR A 231 -22.20 7.44 11.17
C THR A 231 -21.10 7.39 12.21
N PHE A 232 -19.86 7.61 11.77
CA PHE A 232 -18.73 7.76 12.68
C PHE A 232 -17.63 8.63 12.07
N GLY A 233 -16.70 9.03 12.92
CA GLY A 233 -15.44 9.60 12.49
C GLY A 233 -14.52 9.94 13.66
N CYS A 234 -13.59 10.86 13.43
CA CYS A 234 -12.56 11.23 14.40
C CYS A 234 -12.25 12.74 14.37
N PRO A 235 -11.67 13.28 15.45
CA PRO A 235 -11.14 14.64 15.44
C PRO A 235 -9.99 14.81 14.43
N VAL A 236 -10.07 15.86 13.62
CA VAL A 236 -8.91 16.40 12.87
C VAL A 236 -8.15 17.36 13.78
N THR A 237 -8.89 18.24 14.47
CA THR A 237 -8.35 19.18 15.46
C THR A 237 -9.20 19.19 16.72
N ASP A 238 -8.83 20.00 17.72
CA ASP A 238 -9.65 20.28 18.90
C ASP A 238 -11.00 20.96 18.57
N LYS A 239 -11.15 21.51 17.36
CA LYS A 239 -12.33 22.25 16.88
C LYS A 239 -13.00 21.63 15.66
N VAL A 240 -12.32 20.73 14.94
CA VAL A 240 -12.81 20.14 13.70
C VAL A 240 -12.95 18.64 13.88
N PHE A 241 -14.18 18.15 13.73
CA PHE A 241 -14.47 16.72 13.72
C PHE A 241 -14.71 16.27 12.28
N ASP A 242 -14.05 15.20 11.86
CA ASP A 242 -14.24 14.58 10.56
C ASP A 242 -15.29 13.49 10.65
N VAL A 243 -16.20 13.44 9.66
CA VAL A 243 -17.25 12.43 9.53
C VAL A 243 -16.88 11.55 8.36
N CYS A 244 -16.14 10.48 8.64
CA CYS A 244 -15.56 9.60 7.63
C CYS A 244 -16.60 8.70 6.95
N VAL A 245 -17.64 8.29 7.69
CA VAL A 245 -18.68 7.39 7.16
C VAL A 245 -20.07 7.85 7.61
N GLU A 246 -21.03 7.86 6.69
CA GLU A 246 -22.46 8.06 6.96
C GLU A 246 -23.26 7.14 6.05
N LYS A 247 -23.94 6.14 6.63
CA LYS A 247 -24.72 5.14 5.88
C LYS A 247 -26.13 5.03 6.45
N ALA A 248 -27.10 4.80 5.57
CA ALA A 248 -28.50 4.66 5.94
C ALA A 248 -29.27 3.78 4.97
N ASP A 249 -30.24 3.04 5.49
CA ASP A 249 -31.20 2.25 4.73
C ASP A 249 -32.12 3.19 3.93
N THR A 250 -32.05 3.10 2.59
CA THR A 250 -32.78 3.97 1.67
C THR A 250 -34.29 3.72 1.66
N ALA A 251 -34.76 2.62 2.25
CA ALA A 251 -36.18 2.39 2.47
C ALA A 251 -36.80 3.37 3.48
N TYR A 252 -35.97 4.01 4.31
CA TYR A 252 -36.41 4.95 5.34
C TYR A 252 -36.23 6.40 4.88
N GLU A 253 -37.29 6.99 4.34
CA GLU A 253 -37.25 8.37 3.84
C GLU A 253 -36.81 9.37 4.94
N GLY A 254 -35.71 10.06 4.70
CA GLY A 254 -35.13 11.03 5.65
C GLY A 254 -34.06 10.46 6.57
N ALA A 255 -33.73 9.17 6.48
CA ALA A 255 -32.73 8.50 7.33
C ALA A 255 -31.35 9.20 7.29
N PHE A 256 -30.82 9.52 6.10
CA PHE A 256 -29.59 10.30 5.96
C PHE A 256 -29.67 11.70 6.61
N SER A 257 -30.84 12.35 6.56
CA SER A 257 -30.98 13.69 7.15
C SER A 257 -31.08 13.63 8.68
N ILE A 258 -31.77 12.62 9.22
CA ILE A 258 -31.93 12.48 10.67
C ILE A 258 -30.63 12.01 11.35
N ILE A 259 -29.90 11.04 10.79
CA ILE A 259 -28.60 10.62 11.37
C ILE A 259 -27.62 11.78 11.39
N ASN A 260 -27.56 12.56 10.30
CA ASN A 260 -26.69 13.73 10.22
C ASN A 260 -27.00 14.77 11.30
N GLN A 261 -28.29 15.09 11.46
CA GLN A 261 -28.73 16.07 12.46
C GLN A 261 -28.51 15.55 13.89
N GLU A 262 -28.91 14.32 14.19
CA GLU A 262 -28.79 13.76 15.53
C GLU A 262 -27.32 13.60 15.93
N PHE A 263 -26.45 13.15 15.02
CA PHE A 263 -25.02 13.09 15.30
C PHE A 263 -24.44 14.47 15.61
N ALA A 264 -24.75 15.50 14.81
CA ALA A 264 -24.30 16.87 15.08
C ALA A 264 -24.80 17.44 16.43
N ARG A 265 -25.99 17.01 16.89
CA ARG A 265 -26.56 17.40 18.20
C ARG A 265 -25.87 16.72 19.37
N HIS A 266 -25.43 15.48 19.21
CA HIS A 266 -24.77 14.69 20.26
C HIS A 266 -23.25 14.82 20.23
N LEU A 267 -22.67 15.35 19.16
CA LEU A 267 -21.26 15.64 19.06
C LEU A 267 -20.87 16.77 20.06
N PRO A 268 -19.76 16.63 20.82
CA PRO A 268 -19.33 17.64 21.80
C PRO A 268 -19.22 19.05 21.21
N GLU A 269 -19.65 20.06 21.98
CA GLU A 269 -19.72 21.45 21.49
C GLU A 269 -18.36 22.08 21.17
N GLN A 270 -17.27 21.52 21.71
CA GLN A 270 -15.90 21.91 21.39
C GLN A 270 -15.60 21.81 19.88
N TYR A 271 -16.23 20.85 19.20
CA TYR A 271 -16.14 20.71 17.75
C TYR A 271 -17.03 21.75 17.07
N LYS A 272 -16.44 22.91 16.79
CA LYS A 272 -17.11 24.00 16.09
C LYS A 272 -17.48 23.62 14.65
N TYR A 273 -16.65 22.81 14.00
CA TYR A 273 -16.83 22.41 12.61
C TYR A 273 -16.91 20.90 12.45
N MET A 274 -17.71 20.47 11.48
CA MET A 274 -17.77 19.11 10.98
C MET A 274 -17.26 19.11 9.54
N ASN A 275 -16.14 18.43 9.30
CA ASN A 275 -15.71 18.08 7.95
C ASN A 275 -16.48 16.82 7.53
N ARG A 276 -17.04 16.83 6.32
CA ARG A 276 -17.74 15.68 5.73
C ARG A 276 -17.08 15.23 4.44
N GLU A 277 -15.76 15.40 4.32
CA GLU A 277 -14.88 14.92 3.24
C GLU A 277 -15.26 15.40 1.82
N GLU A 278 -14.65 14.83 0.79
CA GLU A 278 -14.79 15.20 -0.62
C GLU A 278 -15.93 14.51 -1.40
N ASP A 279 -16.29 15.04 -2.57
CA ASP A 279 -17.34 14.45 -3.40
C ASP A 279 -16.85 13.45 -4.46
N LEU A 280 -15.53 13.28 -4.59
CA LEU A 280 -14.86 12.35 -5.52
C LEU A 280 -15.29 12.54 -6.99
N GLY A 281 -15.80 13.72 -7.35
CA GLY A 281 -16.32 14.00 -8.69
C GLY A 281 -17.72 13.43 -8.96
N LEU A 282 -18.32 12.71 -8.00
CA LEU A 282 -19.64 12.12 -8.14
C LEU A 282 -20.73 13.20 -8.06
N GLU A 283 -21.44 13.46 -9.17
CA GLU A 283 -22.42 14.57 -9.27
C GLU A 283 -23.53 14.49 -8.20
N GLY A 284 -24.04 13.30 -7.92
CA GLY A 284 -25.07 13.08 -6.89
C GLY A 284 -24.56 13.41 -5.48
N LEU A 285 -23.34 12.97 -5.16
CA LEU A 285 -22.69 13.24 -3.88
C LEU A 285 -22.37 14.74 -3.72
N ARG A 286 -21.85 15.36 -4.79
CA ARG A 286 -21.60 16.81 -4.87
C ARG A 286 -22.87 17.61 -4.61
N TYR A 287 -23.98 17.25 -5.27
CA TYR A 287 -25.27 17.89 -5.03
C TYR A 287 -25.73 17.72 -3.57
N ALA A 288 -25.61 16.50 -3.02
CA ALA A 288 -25.99 16.20 -1.65
C ALA A 288 -25.21 17.06 -0.64
N LYS A 289 -23.88 17.14 -0.76
CA LYS A 289 -23.03 17.95 0.13
C LYS A 289 -23.29 19.47 -0.04
N LEU A 290 -23.39 19.97 -1.27
CA LEU A 290 -23.74 21.39 -1.54
C LEU A 290 -25.13 21.78 -1.05
N SER A 291 -26.07 20.83 -0.97
CA SER A 291 -27.43 21.10 -0.47
C SER A 291 -27.47 21.49 1.01
N TYR A 292 -26.48 21.06 1.81
CA TYR A 292 -26.31 21.45 3.22
C TYR A 292 -25.63 22.81 3.41
N LYS A 293 -25.23 23.49 2.32
CA LYS A 293 -24.62 24.83 2.34
C LYS A 293 -23.35 24.88 3.21
N PRO A 294 -22.24 24.24 2.75
CA PRO A 294 -20.97 24.26 3.47
C PRO A 294 -20.56 25.69 3.80
N ASP A 295 -19.96 25.88 4.97
CA ASP A 295 -19.36 27.15 5.38
C ASP A 295 -18.03 27.37 4.67
N ILE A 296 -17.29 26.28 4.46
CA ILE A 296 -15.99 26.27 3.79
C ILE A 296 -15.99 25.11 2.81
N LEU A 297 -15.60 25.39 1.57
CA LEU A 297 -15.18 24.38 0.61
C LEU A 297 -13.65 24.44 0.58
N LEU A 298 -13.00 23.51 1.27
CA LEU A 298 -11.56 23.56 1.49
C LEU A 298 -10.84 23.07 0.24
N GLU A 299 -10.21 24.00 -0.48
CA GLU A 299 -9.46 23.65 -1.69
C GLU A 299 -8.18 22.88 -1.34
N LYS A 300 -7.96 21.75 -2.01
CA LYS A 300 -6.73 20.97 -1.97
C LYS A 300 -6.10 20.97 -3.36
N SER A 301 -4.79 21.22 -3.44
CA SER A 301 -4.04 21.24 -4.69
C SER A 301 -3.08 20.07 -4.81
N VAL A 302 -2.88 19.65 -6.05
CA VAL A 302 -1.82 18.74 -6.49
C VAL A 302 -0.60 19.57 -6.90
N VAL A 303 0.58 19.20 -6.41
CA VAL A 303 1.85 19.87 -6.65
C VAL A 303 2.83 18.91 -7.30
N MET A 304 3.32 19.26 -8.49
CA MET A 304 4.31 18.49 -9.26
C MET A 304 5.44 19.42 -9.73
N GLU A 305 6.61 18.88 -10.07
CA GLU A 305 7.66 19.68 -10.71
C GLU A 305 7.26 20.12 -12.13
N LYS A 306 7.63 21.35 -12.52
CA LYS A 306 7.42 21.83 -13.91
C LYS A 306 8.26 21.06 -14.94
N TYR A 307 9.43 20.57 -14.54
CA TYR A 307 10.37 19.86 -15.42
C TYR A 307 10.82 18.54 -14.77
N PRO A 308 9.97 17.50 -14.78
CA PRO A 308 10.33 16.20 -14.21
C PRO A 308 11.42 15.53 -15.06
N LEU A 309 12.64 15.45 -14.49
CA LEU A 309 13.81 14.63 -14.87
C LEU A 309 13.91 14.11 -16.33
N ALA A 310 14.94 14.57 -17.06
CA ALA A 310 15.35 14.11 -18.39
C ALA A 310 15.62 12.59 -18.44
N GLN A 311 14.89 11.87 -19.30
CA GLN A 311 14.75 10.41 -19.24
C GLN A 311 15.88 9.59 -19.91
N GLU A 312 16.73 10.16 -20.76
CA GLU A 312 17.73 9.37 -21.53
C GLU A 312 19.15 9.42 -20.95
N GLU A 313 19.71 10.61 -20.64
CA GLU A 313 21.04 10.74 -20.01
C GLU A 313 21.13 10.06 -18.62
N THR A 314 19.99 9.78 -17.98
CA THR A 314 19.90 9.19 -16.65
C THR A 314 20.13 7.66 -16.66
N GLN A 315 19.76 6.94 -17.72
CA GLN A 315 19.80 5.47 -17.70
C GLN A 315 21.21 4.89 -17.87
N GLU A 316 22.02 5.47 -18.76
CA GLU A 316 23.41 5.04 -18.95
C GLU A 316 24.24 5.29 -17.68
N ARG A 317 24.07 6.48 -17.07
CA ARG A 317 24.68 6.80 -15.77
C ARG A 317 24.26 5.81 -14.68
N VAL A 318 22.97 5.51 -14.56
CA VAL A 318 22.46 4.52 -13.60
C VAL A 318 23.10 3.14 -13.82
N ARG A 319 23.25 2.71 -15.07
CA ARG A 319 23.89 1.45 -15.41
C ARG A 319 25.35 1.43 -14.96
N GLU A 320 26.12 2.47 -15.28
CA GLU A 320 27.53 2.58 -14.86
C GLU A 320 27.69 2.60 -13.34
N GLU A 321 26.85 3.36 -12.64
CA GLU A 321 26.86 3.40 -11.17
C GLU A 321 26.46 2.06 -10.56
N THR A 322 25.52 1.33 -11.17
CA THR A 322 25.14 -0.02 -10.74
C THR A 322 26.29 -1.01 -10.93
N ILE A 323 27.04 -0.92 -12.03
CA ILE A 323 28.24 -1.74 -12.27
C ILE A 323 29.31 -1.45 -11.21
N ALA A 324 29.56 -0.17 -10.91
CA ALA A 324 30.52 0.22 -9.88
C ALA A 324 30.12 -0.32 -8.50
N LEU A 325 28.84 -0.18 -8.14
CA LEU A 325 28.30 -0.70 -6.89
C LEU A 325 28.39 -2.24 -6.81
N TRP A 326 28.17 -2.95 -7.92
CA TRP A 326 28.33 -4.40 -7.99
C TRP A 326 29.78 -4.81 -7.71
N ARG A 327 30.76 -4.19 -8.39
CA ARG A 327 32.20 -4.46 -8.19
C ARG A 327 32.63 -4.29 -6.74
N GLU A 328 32.13 -3.24 -6.09
CA GLU A 328 32.42 -2.95 -4.68
C GLU A 328 31.75 -3.93 -3.71
N THR A 329 30.62 -4.53 -4.09
CA THR A 329 29.81 -5.38 -3.20
C THR A 329 30.22 -6.85 -3.27
N PHE A 330 30.37 -7.39 -4.48
CA PHE A 330 30.52 -8.84 -4.70
C PHE A 330 31.95 -9.26 -5.01
N HIS A 331 32.77 -8.35 -5.55
CA HIS A 331 34.15 -8.62 -5.96
C HIS A 331 34.29 -9.77 -6.98
N ASP A 332 33.27 -9.97 -7.82
CA ASP A 332 33.31 -10.97 -8.89
C ASP A 332 34.34 -10.62 -9.97
N ASP A 333 34.76 -11.65 -10.72
CA ASP A 333 35.68 -11.48 -11.84
C ASP A 333 35.09 -10.57 -12.94
N GLU A 334 35.93 -9.70 -13.52
CA GLU A 334 35.49 -8.70 -14.50
C GLU A 334 34.85 -9.34 -15.75
N ALA A 335 35.29 -10.54 -16.13
CA ALA A 335 34.68 -11.28 -17.24
C ALA A 335 33.21 -11.68 -16.94
N PHE A 336 32.92 -12.08 -15.69
CA PHE A 336 31.56 -12.36 -15.24
C PHE A 336 30.71 -11.07 -15.19
N ILE A 337 31.25 -9.98 -14.65
CA ILE A 337 30.56 -8.69 -14.60
C ILE A 337 30.18 -8.24 -16.01
N GLN A 338 31.09 -8.37 -16.99
CA GLN A 338 30.80 -8.07 -18.39
C GLN A 338 29.71 -8.96 -18.98
N LEU A 339 29.73 -10.27 -18.73
CA LEU A 339 28.66 -11.19 -19.14
C LEU A 339 27.32 -10.76 -18.55
N TYR A 340 27.26 -10.55 -17.24
CA TYR A 340 26.05 -10.17 -16.53
C TYR A 340 25.46 -8.86 -17.06
N PHE A 341 26.25 -7.79 -17.12
CA PHE A 341 25.75 -6.47 -17.51
C PHE A 341 25.52 -6.29 -19.03
N SER A 342 25.95 -7.24 -19.86
CA SER A 342 25.68 -7.24 -21.30
C SER A 342 24.49 -8.11 -21.69
N ARG A 343 24.28 -9.25 -21.01
CA ARG A 343 23.25 -10.23 -21.38
C ARG A 343 22.11 -10.35 -20.38
N VAL A 344 22.39 -10.21 -19.08
CA VAL A 344 21.42 -10.46 -17.99
C VAL A 344 20.77 -9.17 -17.50
N PHE A 345 21.56 -8.13 -17.24
CA PHE A 345 21.07 -6.85 -16.73
C PHE A 345 20.11 -6.20 -17.73
N LYS A 346 18.91 -5.84 -17.25
CA LYS A 346 17.94 -5.06 -18.02
C LYS A 346 17.47 -3.87 -17.19
N PRO A 347 17.48 -2.63 -17.73
CA PRO A 347 17.03 -1.44 -16.99
C PRO A 347 15.61 -1.56 -16.43
N GLU A 348 14.69 -2.23 -17.13
CA GLU A 348 13.30 -2.40 -16.73
C GLU A 348 13.11 -3.29 -15.48
N TYR A 349 14.09 -4.14 -15.18
CA TYR A 349 14.12 -5.00 -14.00
C TYR A 349 15.00 -4.43 -12.88
N ASN A 350 15.70 -3.32 -13.14
CA ASN A 350 16.54 -2.65 -12.16
C ASN A 350 15.67 -1.86 -11.17
N ILE A 351 15.86 -2.13 -9.89
CA ILE A 351 15.33 -1.31 -8.80
C ILE A 351 16.52 -0.62 -8.17
N ILE A 352 16.46 0.70 -8.04
CA ILE A 352 17.56 1.51 -7.53
C ILE A 352 17.10 2.40 -6.39
N CYS A 353 18.06 2.84 -5.61
CA CYS A 353 17.93 3.93 -4.64
C CYS A 353 19.02 4.96 -4.95
N GLN A 354 18.67 6.23 -5.19
CA GLN A 354 19.61 7.29 -5.57
C GLN A 354 19.76 8.38 -4.52
N MET A 355 20.92 8.56 -3.88
CA MET A 355 21.16 9.71 -2.99
C MET A 355 22.12 10.71 -3.61
N ASN A 356 21.82 12.01 -3.50
CA ASN A 356 22.63 13.08 -4.10
C ASN A 356 22.93 12.85 -5.60
N GLN A 357 21.91 12.40 -6.35
CA GLN A 357 21.99 12.04 -7.77
C GLN A 357 22.91 10.86 -8.13
N ARG A 358 23.33 10.05 -7.13
CA ARG A 358 24.12 8.82 -7.34
C ARG A 358 23.35 7.60 -6.87
N THR A 359 23.46 6.50 -7.60
CA THR A 359 22.94 5.19 -7.20
C THR A 359 23.72 4.67 -5.99
N VAL A 360 23.02 4.49 -4.86
CA VAL A 360 23.61 4.01 -3.59
C VAL A 360 23.13 2.61 -3.21
N ALA A 361 22.06 2.12 -3.83
CA ALA A 361 21.62 0.74 -3.71
C ALA A 361 20.97 0.29 -5.01
N ALA A 362 21.11 -0.98 -5.37
CA ALA A 362 20.51 -1.55 -6.57
C ALA A 362 20.22 -3.05 -6.40
N LEU A 363 19.21 -3.55 -7.13
CA LEU A 363 18.96 -4.97 -7.34
C LEU A 363 18.27 -5.19 -8.69
N GLN A 364 18.34 -6.42 -9.20
CA GLN A 364 17.58 -6.88 -10.37
C GLN A 364 16.44 -7.79 -9.95
N THR A 365 15.28 -7.61 -10.58
CA THR A 365 14.08 -8.45 -10.44
C THR A 365 13.90 -9.31 -11.69
N LEU A 366 14.80 -10.27 -11.91
CA LEU A 366 14.86 -11.05 -13.15
C LEU A 366 13.61 -11.93 -13.31
N PRO A 367 12.90 -11.89 -14.44
CA PRO A 367 11.72 -12.72 -14.65
C PRO A 367 12.12 -14.18 -14.87
N TYR A 368 11.41 -15.09 -14.19
CA TYR A 368 11.50 -16.53 -14.36
C TYR A 368 10.10 -17.14 -14.37
N THR A 369 10.01 -18.38 -14.86
CA THR A 369 8.80 -19.19 -14.74
C THR A 369 9.05 -20.31 -13.76
N LEU A 370 8.27 -20.38 -12.68
CA LEU A 370 8.23 -21.56 -11.83
C LEU A 370 7.23 -22.54 -12.44
N LYS A 371 7.71 -23.71 -12.86
CA LYS A 371 6.83 -24.85 -13.06
C LYS A 371 6.34 -25.30 -11.68
N TYR A 372 5.04 -25.36 -11.49
CA TYR A 372 4.39 -25.84 -10.28
C TYR A 372 3.34 -26.87 -10.68
N TYR A 373 3.77 -28.13 -10.74
CA TYR A 373 3.05 -29.27 -11.30
C TYR A 373 2.63 -29.04 -12.75
N ASP A 374 1.33 -28.93 -13.03
CA ASP A 374 0.77 -28.68 -14.37
C ASP A 374 0.65 -27.18 -14.70
N LYS A 375 1.10 -26.29 -13.80
CA LYS A 375 1.00 -24.84 -13.96
C LYS A 375 2.36 -24.20 -14.18
N GLU A 376 2.36 -23.14 -14.98
CA GLU A 376 3.46 -22.19 -15.07
C GLU A 376 3.12 -20.93 -14.29
N VAL A 377 4.03 -20.51 -13.42
CA VAL A 377 3.78 -19.45 -12.45
C VAL A 377 4.84 -18.37 -12.60
N ARG A 378 4.39 -17.13 -12.85
CA ARG A 378 5.27 -15.95 -12.94
C ARG A 378 6.01 -15.77 -11.62
N THR A 379 7.33 -15.86 -11.70
CA THR A 379 8.24 -15.81 -10.55
C THR A 379 9.35 -14.81 -10.85
N ALA A 380 9.87 -14.14 -9.84
CA ALA A 380 11.08 -13.32 -9.99
C ALA A 380 12.25 -13.96 -9.27
N TYR A 381 13.45 -13.80 -9.82
CA TYR A 381 14.70 -14.03 -9.11
C TYR A 381 15.31 -12.70 -8.71
N ILE A 382 15.49 -12.48 -7.40
CA ILE A 382 16.13 -11.27 -6.88
C ILE A 382 17.65 -11.47 -6.95
N SER A 383 18.29 -10.67 -7.80
CA SER A 383 19.73 -10.76 -8.06
C SER A 383 20.45 -9.46 -7.72
N GLY A 384 21.70 -9.57 -7.23
CA GLY A 384 22.60 -8.44 -7.08
C GLY A 384 22.20 -7.39 -6.05
N VAL A 385 21.58 -7.81 -4.93
CA VAL A 385 21.17 -6.87 -3.87
C VAL A 385 22.40 -6.21 -3.27
N SER A 386 22.61 -4.94 -3.62
CA SER A 386 23.81 -4.18 -3.29
C SER A 386 23.45 -2.86 -2.65
N VAL A 387 24.19 -2.49 -1.60
CA VAL A 387 24.05 -1.22 -0.87
C VAL A 387 25.45 -0.71 -0.57
N CYS A 388 25.71 0.54 -0.99
CA CYS A 388 26.96 1.25 -0.73
C CYS A 388 27.23 1.28 0.78
N GLU A 389 28.47 1.01 1.19
CA GLU A 389 28.83 0.74 2.58
C GLU A 389 28.42 1.87 3.54
N GLU A 390 28.61 3.12 3.12
CA GLU A 390 28.27 4.34 3.88
C GLU A 390 26.77 4.42 4.23
N TYR A 391 25.91 3.82 3.41
CA TYR A 391 24.45 3.84 3.54
C TYR A 391 23.87 2.59 4.18
N ARG A 392 24.72 1.61 4.55
CA ARG A 392 24.29 0.42 5.28
C ARG A 392 23.81 0.78 6.69
N LYS A 393 22.92 -0.06 7.26
CA LYS A 393 22.29 0.15 8.57
C LYS A 393 21.40 1.40 8.68
N GLN A 394 21.13 2.09 7.55
CA GLN A 394 20.21 3.22 7.46
C GLN A 394 18.85 2.82 6.85
N ASN A 395 18.48 1.54 6.94
CA ASN A 395 17.25 0.96 6.37
C ASN A 395 17.15 0.96 4.82
N VAL A 396 18.19 1.40 4.10
CA VAL A 396 18.20 1.50 2.63
C VAL A 396 17.91 0.16 1.95
N GLY A 397 18.57 -0.92 2.38
CA GLY A 397 18.34 -2.26 1.81
C GLY A 397 16.90 -2.76 2.03
N ASN A 398 16.31 -2.51 3.20
CA ASN A 398 14.93 -2.89 3.48
C ASN A 398 13.95 -2.14 2.57
N ASN A 399 14.16 -0.83 2.40
CA ASN A 399 13.35 -0.02 1.49
C ASN A 399 13.49 -0.47 0.04
N LEU A 400 14.69 -0.89 -0.38
CA LEU A 400 14.94 -1.42 -1.72
C LEU A 400 14.15 -2.72 -1.96
N MET A 401 14.19 -3.66 -1.01
CA MET A 401 13.41 -4.90 -1.07
C MET A 401 11.90 -4.64 -1.08
N SER A 402 11.42 -3.75 -0.21
CA SER A 402 10.00 -3.38 -0.13
C SER A 402 9.48 -2.82 -1.46
N GLN A 403 10.24 -1.93 -2.10
CA GLN A 403 9.91 -1.42 -3.44
C GLN A 403 9.90 -2.51 -4.51
N ALA A 404 10.89 -3.41 -4.50
CA ALA A 404 10.96 -4.51 -5.43
C ALA A 404 9.72 -5.41 -5.31
N HIS A 405 9.36 -5.78 -4.09
CA HIS A 405 8.18 -6.58 -3.78
C HIS A 405 6.86 -5.92 -4.22
N PHE A 406 6.69 -4.65 -3.89
CA PHE A 406 5.50 -3.88 -4.27
C PHE A 406 5.36 -3.80 -5.79
N ARG A 407 6.46 -3.53 -6.52
CA ARG A 407 6.46 -3.49 -7.99
C ARG A 407 6.19 -4.86 -8.61
N LEU A 408 6.71 -5.93 -8.02
CA LEU A 408 6.46 -7.31 -8.46
C LEU A 408 4.98 -7.68 -8.33
N TYR A 409 4.32 -7.29 -7.23
CA TYR A 409 2.90 -7.53 -7.02
C TYR A 409 2.05 -6.94 -8.16
N HIS A 410 2.30 -5.68 -8.53
CA HIS A 410 1.59 -5.01 -9.63
C HIS A 410 2.00 -5.48 -11.03
N LYS A 411 3.05 -6.29 -11.15
CA LYS A 411 3.42 -7.01 -12.38
C LYS A 411 2.84 -8.43 -12.43
N ASP A 412 1.88 -8.74 -11.56
CA ASP A 412 1.23 -10.04 -11.47
C ASP A 412 2.18 -11.21 -11.13
N VAL A 413 3.32 -10.93 -10.50
CA VAL A 413 4.27 -11.95 -10.05
C VAL A 413 3.74 -12.63 -8.78
N VAL A 414 3.82 -13.96 -8.72
CA VAL A 414 3.27 -14.74 -7.62
C VAL A 414 4.35 -15.02 -6.56
N PHE A 415 5.56 -15.35 -6.99
CA PHE A 415 6.67 -15.69 -6.09
C PHE A 415 7.92 -14.89 -6.41
N ALA A 416 8.76 -14.65 -5.40
CA ALA A 416 10.11 -14.17 -5.56
C ALA A 416 11.09 -15.15 -4.91
N THR A 417 12.21 -15.41 -5.57
CA THR A 417 13.21 -16.38 -5.14
C THR A 417 14.59 -15.72 -5.10
N LEU A 418 15.47 -16.23 -4.24
CA LEU A 418 16.86 -15.78 -4.14
C LEU A 418 17.75 -16.83 -3.49
N ILE A 419 19.06 -16.67 -3.66
CA ILE A 419 20.08 -17.43 -2.92
C ILE A 419 20.86 -16.44 -2.04
N PRO A 420 20.78 -16.53 -0.70
CA PRO A 420 21.57 -15.66 0.17
C PRO A 420 23.07 -16.02 0.08
N ALA A 421 23.91 -15.03 -0.27
CA ALA A 421 25.36 -15.21 -0.42
C ALA A 421 26.08 -15.53 0.91
N GLU A 422 25.53 -15.10 2.04
CA GLU A 422 26.11 -15.25 3.37
C GLU A 422 25.10 -15.80 4.38
N LYS A 423 25.58 -16.51 5.41
CA LYS A 423 24.71 -17.16 6.41
C LYS A 423 23.79 -16.18 7.16
N TRP A 424 24.25 -14.96 7.45
CA TRP A 424 23.43 -13.97 8.16
C TRP A 424 22.31 -13.39 7.28
N LEU A 425 22.47 -13.43 5.94
CA LEU A 425 21.47 -12.92 5.01
C LEU A 425 20.17 -13.72 5.05
N TYR A 426 20.20 -15.00 5.44
CA TYR A 426 18.98 -15.80 5.61
C TYR A 426 18.04 -15.20 6.66
N ASP A 427 18.59 -14.70 7.77
CA ASP A 427 17.78 -14.05 8.81
C ASP A 427 17.29 -12.67 8.36
N TRP A 428 18.08 -11.96 7.54
CA TRP A 428 17.69 -10.68 6.97
C TRP A 428 16.54 -10.83 5.96
N TYR A 429 16.67 -11.74 4.99
CA TYR A 429 15.61 -12.05 4.04
C TYR A 429 14.39 -12.68 4.72
N GLY A 430 14.58 -13.44 5.81
CA GLY A 430 13.48 -13.92 6.64
C GLY A 430 12.60 -12.78 7.18
N ARG A 431 13.21 -11.66 7.61
CA ARG A 431 12.47 -10.45 8.01
C ARG A 431 11.74 -9.78 6.84
N CYS A 432 12.19 -9.99 5.61
CA CYS A 432 11.51 -9.57 4.40
C CYS A 432 10.41 -10.55 3.95
N GLY A 433 10.13 -11.63 4.70
CA GLY A 433 9.06 -12.58 4.39
C GLY A 433 9.50 -13.78 3.54
N TYR A 434 10.79 -14.01 3.35
CA TYR A 434 11.30 -15.20 2.65
C TYR A 434 11.38 -16.42 3.58
N THR A 435 11.13 -17.60 3.01
CA THR A 435 11.19 -18.91 3.68
C THR A 435 12.11 -19.87 2.94
N ARG A 436 12.55 -20.96 3.59
CA ARG A 436 13.51 -21.92 3.02
C ARG A 436 12.84 -23.11 2.32
N HIS A 437 11.76 -22.86 1.57
CA HIS A 437 10.98 -23.90 0.87
C HIS A 437 11.45 -24.21 -0.55
N ILE A 438 12.53 -23.57 -1.01
CA ILE A 438 13.12 -23.84 -2.33
C ILE A 438 14.61 -24.16 -2.17
N THR A 439 15.09 -25.13 -2.95
CA THR A 439 16.48 -25.60 -2.90
C THR A 439 17.14 -25.42 -4.25
N CYS A 440 18.35 -24.85 -4.28
CA CYS A 440 19.18 -24.88 -5.48
C CYS A 440 19.92 -26.23 -5.54
N THR A 441 19.48 -27.08 -6.45
CA THR A 441 19.98 -28.45 -6.64
C THR A 441 21.15 -28.48 -7.63
N PRO A 442 22.02 -29.50 -7.54
CA PRO A 442 23.06 -29.73 -8.53
C PRO A 442 22.48 -29.85 -9.96
N PRO A 443 23.23 -29.44 -10.98
CA PRO A 443 22.79 -29.58 -12.36
C PRO A 443 22.66 -31.06 -12.77
N PRO A 444 21.87 -31.36 -13.83
CA PRO A 444 21.75 -32.72 -14.31
C PRO A 444 23.09 -33.29 -14.80
N PRO A 445 23.32 -34.60 -14.65
CA PRO A 445 24.55 -35.23 -15.12
C PRO A 445 24.79 -35.00 -16.62
N GLY A 446 25.93 -34.42 -16.99
CA GLY A 446 26.30 -34.16 -18.38
C GLY A 446 25.79 -32.84 -18.97
N VAL A 447 25.24 -31.93 -18.14
CA VAL A 447 24.63 -30.65 -18.55
C VAL A 447 25.47 -29.85 -19.55
N ASP A 448 26.79 -29.81 -19.37
CA ASP A 448 27.66 -28.96 -20.20
C ASP A 448 27.73 -29.44 -21.66
N SER A 449 27.44 -30.73 -21.89
CA SER A 449 27.33 -31.35 -23.22
C SER A 449 25.91 -31.41 -23.77
N MET A 450 24.89 -31.09 -22.97
CA MET A 450 23.49 -31.08 -23.42
C MET A 450 23.19 -29.85 -24.30
N ASP A 451 22.28 -30.03 -25.25
CA ASP A 451 21.58 -28.94 -25.89
C ASP A 451 20.35 -28.51 -25.06
N PHE A 452 19.72 -27.39 -25.44
CA PHE A 452 18.58 -26.88 -24.70
C PHE A 452 17.36 -27.81 -24.79
N ALA A 453 17.15 -28.54 -25.90
CA ALA A 453 16.02 -29.44 -26.04
C ALA A 453 16.08 -30.59 -25.02
N ALA A 454 17.24 -31.25 -24.89
CA ALA A 454 17.46 -32.30 -23.91
C ALA A 454 17.38 -31.78 -22.46
N PHE A 455 17.91 -30.58 -22.21
CA PHE A 455 17.79 -29.93 -20.90
C PHE A 455 16.34 -29.57 -20.58
N ASN A 456 15.59 -29.06 -21.57
CA ASN A 456 14.19 -28.71 -21.41
C ASN A 456 13.34 -29.95 -21.09
N ASP A 457 13.53 -31.05 -21.83
CA ASP A 457 12.88 -32.32 -21.52
C ASP A 457 13.17 -32.76 -20.08
N TRP A 458 14.41 -32.60 -19.61
CA TRP A 458 14.79 -32.91 -18.23
C TRP A 458 14.09 -32.02 -17.20
N GLN A 459 14.12 -30.69 -17.32
CA GLN A 459 13.48 -29.80 -16.34
C GLN A 459 11.95 -30.02 -16.33
N GLN A 460 11.36 -30.38 -17.46
CA GLN A 460 9.94 -30.72 -17.56
C GLN A 460 9.57 -32.03 -16.86
N THR A 461 10.51 -32.89 -16.46
CA THR A 461 10.22 -34.06 -15.61
C THR A 461 10.04 -33.73 -14.14
N ARG A 462 10.45 -32.53 -13.70
CA ARG A 462 10.35 -32.10 -12.30
C ARG A 462 8.93 -31.64 -11.98
N ASP A 463 8.46 -31.89 -10.76
CA ASP A 463 7.15 -31.41 -10.31
C ASP A 463 7.17 -29.89 -10.07
N CYS A 464 8.15 -29.39 -9.32
CA CYS A 464 8.29 -27.97 -9.02
C CYS A 464 9.72 -27.49 -9.30
N VAL A 465 9.93 -26.75 -10.40
CA VAL A 465 11.26 -26.26 -10.75
C VAL A 465 11.21 -24.88 -11.41
N LEU A 466 12.16 -24.00 -11.07
CA LEU A 466 12.39 -22.76 -11.81
C LEU A 466 12.94 -23.10 -13.20
N LEU A 467 12.19 -22.78 -14.25
CA LEU A 467 12.52 -23.10 -15.63
C LEU A 467 13.52 -22.11 -16.19
N HIS A 468 14.48 -22.62 -16.96
CA HIS A 468 15.32 -21.80 -17.84
C HIS A 468 14.80 -21.86 -19.26
N ASP A 469 14.88 -20.74 -19.96
CA ASP A 469 14.73 -20.68 -21.41
C ASP A 469 16.07 -20.93 -22.11
N GLU A 470 16.05 -20.92 -23.44
CA GLU A 470 17.23 -21.20 -24.25
C GLU A 470 18.34 -20.15 -24.06
N GLU A 471 17.96 -18.87 -23.95
CA GLU A 471 18.92 -17.78 -23.73
C GLU A 471 19.57 -17.89 -22.35
N GLY A 472 18.78 -18.12 -21.30
CA GLY A 472 19.28 -18.33 -19.94
C GLY A 472 20.23 -19.52 -19.87
N PHE A 473 19.86 -20.66 -20.47
CA PHE A 473 20.72 -21.84 -20.51
C PHE A 473 22.05 -21.58 -21.22
N ASP A 474 22.05 -20.84 -22.34
CA ASP A 474 23.28 -20.43 -23.03
C ASP A 474 24.15 -19.52 -22.17
N ILE A 475 23.57 -18.52 -21.50
CA ILE A 475 24.30 -17.62 -20.60
C ILE A 475 24.98 -18.42 -19.48
N ILE A 476 24.30 -19.41 -18.90
CA ILE A 476 24.85 -20.24 -17.82
C ILE A 476 25.98 -21.15 -18.30
N LYS A 477 25.92 -21.64 -19.54
CA LYS A 477 27.03 -22.38 -20.15
C LYS A 477 28.22 -21.46 -20.39
N GLU A 478 27.97 -20.21 -20.79
CA GLU A 478 29.02 -19.22 -21.00
C GLU A 478 29.69 -18.80 -19.68
N ASP A 479 28.91 -18.57 -18.61
CA ASP A 479 29.44 -18.32 -17.27
C ASP A 479 30.39 -19.44 -16.82
N TYR A 480 30.00 -20.70 -17.00
CA TYR A 480 30.87 -21.82 -16.65
C TYR A 480 32.13 -21.91 -17.52
N ARG A 481 32.06 -21.55 -18.81
CA ARG A 481 33.26 -21.46 -19.67
C ARG A 481 34.19 -20.35 -19.21
N ILE A 482 33.64 -19.19 -18.81
CA ILE A 482 34.42 -18.10 -18.23
C ILE A 482 35.11 -18.57 -16.95
N ALA A 483 34.39 -19.23 -16.04
CA ALA A 483 34.95 -19.79 -14.80
C ALA A 483 36.10 -20.77 -15.09
N LEU A 484 35.94 -21.69 -16.05
CA LEU A 484 37.00 -22.63 -16.45
C LEU A 484 38.22 -21.95 -17.11
N SER A 485 38.00 -20.81 -17.79
CA SER A 485 39.10 -20.04 -18.38
C SER A 485 39.95 -19.32 -17.32
N ILE A 486 39.35 -19.00 -16.17
CA ILE A 486 39.99 -18.34 -15.03
C ILE A 486 40.65 -19.38 -14.11
N ASP A 487 39.91 -20.43 -13.74
CA ASP A 487 40.41 -21.59 -13.00
C ASP A 487 40.07 -22.89 -13.73
N PRO A 488 41.05 -23.58 -14.34
CA PRO A 488 40.84 -24.86 -15.00
C PRO A 488 40.30 -25.97 -14.09
N ASN A 489 40.36 -25.81 -12.76
CA ASN A 489 39.79 -26.74 -11.79
C ASN A 489 38.38 -26.34 -11.32
N ALA A 490 37.77 -25.28 -11.88
CA ALA A 490 36.42 -24.85 -11.53
C ALA A 490 35.41 -25.99 -11.73
N ARG A 491 34.62 -26.27 -10.69
CA ARG A 491 33.60 -27.33 -10.72
C ARG A 491 32.23 -26.73 -10.48
N ARG A 492 31.23 -27.27 -11.17
CA ARG A 492 29.82 -27.02 -10.84
C ARG A 492 29.56 -27.40 -9.38
N GLN A 493 28.63 -26.69 -8.75
CA GLN A 493 28.14 -27.02 -7.42
C GLN A 493 27.59 -28.46 -7.39
N THR A 494 28.01 -29.24 -6.39
CA THR A 494 27.64 -30.67 -6.24
C THR A 494 26.76 -30.97 -5.03
N ALA A 495 26.55 -29.98 -4.16
CA ALA A 495 25.70 -30.09 -3.00
C ALA A 495 24.52 -29.12 -3.10
N ASP A 496 23.38 -29.51 -2.52
CA ASP A 496 22.22 -28.66 -2.39
C ASP A 496 22.56 -27.38 -1.63
N ILE A 497 22.16 -26.23 -2.18
CA ILE A 497 22.24 -24.94 -1.52
C ILE A 497 20.84 -24.54 -1.08
N PRO A 498 20.60 -24.28 0.22
CA PRO A 498 19.33 -23.73 0.68
C PRO A 498 19.07 -22.38 0.02
N ALA A 499 18.05 -22.30 -0.83
CA ALA A 499 17.59 -21.04 -1.38
C ALA A 499 16.39 -20.54 -0.57
N MET A 500 15.84 -19.38 -0.93
CA MET A 500 14.66 -18.86 -0.27
C MET A 500 13.59 -18.40 -1.26
N ILE A 501 12.33 -18.54 -0.86
CA ILE A 501 11.15 -18.13 -1.62
C ILE A 501 10.22 -17.28 -0.76
N ARG A 502 9.63 -16.24 -1.35
CA ARG A 502 8.62 -15.36 -0.78
C ARG A 502 7.37 -15.38 -1.65
N ILE A 503 6.20 -15.44 -1.01
CA ILE A 503 4.94 -15.17 -1.69
C ILE A 503 4.83 -13.67 -1.93
N ILE A 504 4.69 -13.27 -3.20
CA ILE A 504 4.41 -11.89 -3.61
C ILE A 504 2.90 -11.68 -3.65
N ASN A 505 2.15 -12.57 -4.29
CA ASN A 505 0.70 -12.46 -4.41
C ASN A 505 0.01 -13.63 -3.66
N ALA A 506 -0.56 -13.33 -2.48
CA ALA A 506 -1.16 -14.33 -1.61
C ALA A 506 -2.39 -14.99 -2.24
N GLU A 507 -3.24 -14.24 -2.94
CA GLU A 507 -4.42 -14.77 -3.60
C GLU A 507 -4.05 -15.82 -4.66
N LYS A 508 -3.13 -15.46 -5.56
CA LYS A 508 -2.68 -16.37 -6.63
C LYS A 508 -1.96 -17.58 -6.08
N ALA A 509 -1.16 -17.43 -5.03
CA ALA A 509 -0.52 -18.56 -4.36
C ALA A 509 -1.56 -19.51 -3.75
N LEU A 510 -2.58 -18.96 -3.08
CA LEU A 510 -3.68 -19.75 -2.52
C LEU A 510 -4.54 -20.40 -3.60
N GLN A 511 -4.74 -19.77 -4.76
CA GLN A 511 -5.44 -20.37 -5.90
C GLN A 511 -4.69 -21.61 -6.42
N LEU A 512 -3.36 -21.54 -6.52
CA LEU A 512 -2.52 -22.69 -6.89
C LEU A 512 -2.64 -23.82 -5.85
N TYR A 513 -2.63 -23.48 -4.56
CA TYR A 513 -2.84 -24.43 -3.48
C TYR A 513 -4.22 -25.08 -3.54
N ALA A 514 -5.29 -24.29 -3.61
CA ALA A 514 -6.66 -24.76 -3.63
C ALA A 514 -6.93 -25.70 -4.82
N ALA A 515 -6.41 -25.37 -6.00
CA ALA A 515 -6.55 -26.22 -7.19
C ALA A 515 -6.01 -27.63 -6.99
N ARG A 516 -4.96 -27.80 -6.16
CA ARG A 516 -4.37 -29.10 -5.81
C ARG A 516 -5.02 -29.78 -4.61
N HIS A 517 -5.74 -29.01 -3.80
CA HIS A 517 -6.42 -29.48 -2.59
C HIS A 517 -7.92 -29.19 -2.65
N PRO A 518 -8.68 -29.79 -3.60
CA PRO A 518 -10.09 -29.46 -3.82
C PRO A 518 -11.00 -29.74 -2.61
N ASP A 519 -10.61 -30.68 -1.75
CA ASP A 519 -11.32 -31.03 -0.53
C ASP A 519 -11.04 -30.07 0.65
N CYS A 520 -10.06 -29.16 0.51
CA CYS A 520 -9.77 -28.16 1.52
C CYS A 520 -10.91 -27.14 1.60
N THR A 521 -11.41 -26.90 2.82
CA THR A 521 -12.31 -25.78 3.11
C THR A 521 -11.81 -25.10 4.37
N GLU A 522 -11.23 -23.93 4.22
CA GLU A 522 -10.62 -23.18 5.32
C GLU A 522 -10.69 -21.68 5.04
N ASN A 523 -10.85 -20.89 6.11
CA ASN A 523 -10.74 -19.44 6.05
C ASN A 523 -9.36 -19.05 6.57
N ILE A 524 -8.60 -18.27 5.81
CA ILE A 524 -7.25 -17.81 6.15
C ILE A 524 -7.24 -16.28 6.21
N ARG A 525 -6.64 -15.71 7.24
CA ARG A 525 -6.34 -14.27 7.32
C ARG A 525 -4.86 -14.12 7.13
N VAL A 526 -4.46 -13.52 6.02
CA VAL A 526 -3.08 -13.09 5.86
C VAL A 526 -2.93 -11.74 6.56
N TYR A 527 -1.88 -11.58 7.35
CA TYR A 527 -1.63 -10.35 8.10
C TYR A 527 -0.14 -10.01 8.18
N ASN A 528 0.14 -8.75 8.50
CA ASN A 528 1.49 -8.23 8.73
C ASN A 528 2.47 -8.38 7.53
N ASP A 529 1.97 -8.39 6.31
CA ASP A 529 2.79 -8.13 5.12
C ASP A 529 2.93 -6.61 4.95
N SER A 530 4.04 -6.05 5.43
CA SER A 530 4.32 -4.61 5.36
C SER A 530 4.69 -4.15 3.95
N ASP A 531 5.33 -5.02 3.17
CA ASP A 531 5.79 -4.69 1.82
C ASP A 531 4.64 -4.73 0.82
N ILE A 532 3.67 -5.62 1.03
CA ILE A 532 2.50 -5.79 0.14
C ILE A 532 1.22 -5.77 0.99
N PRO A 533 0.72 -4.57 1.37
CA PRO A 533 -0.46 -4.45 2.22
C PRO A 533 -1.72 -5.11 1.65
N MET A 534 -1.82 -5.22 0.32
CA MET A 534 -2.91 -5.88 -0.40
C MET A 534 -3.07 -7.35 -0.01
N ASN A 535 -1.98 -8.04 0.34
CA ASN A 535 -2.04 -9.41 0.84
C ASN A 535 -2.78 -9.49 2.19
N ASN A 536 -2.86 -8.42 2.97
CA ASN A 536 -3.45 -8.42 4.31
C ASN A 536 -4.99 -8.38 4.25
N THR A 537 -5.60 -9.51 3.91
CA THR A 537 -7.06 -9.68 3.79
C THR A 537 -7.47 -11.11 4.20
N TYR A 538 -8.77 -11.40 4.10
CA TYR A 538 -9.32 -12.72 4.37
C TYR A 538 -9.52 -13.49 3.07
N PHE A 539 -9.14 -14.76 3.08
CA PHE A 539 -9.31 -15.70 1.98
C PHE A 539 -10.18 -16.85 2.44
N GLN A 540 -11.12 -17.26 1.60
CA GLN A 540 -11.88 -18.48 1.75
C GLN A 540 -11.43 -19.46 0.67
N ILE A 541 -10.89 -20.60 1.09
CA ILE A 541 -10.67 -21.75 0.23
C ILE A 541 -11.91 -22.64 0.31
N ARG A 542 -12.50 -23.01 -0.82
CA ARG A 542 -13.59 -23.98 -0.89
C ARG A 542 -13.69 -24.61 -2.26
N ASN A 543 -13.86 -25.94 -2.33
CA ASN A 543 -14.06 -26.68 -3.58
C ASN A 543 -12.97 -26.38 -4.63
N GLY A 544 -11.71 -26.25 -4.19
CA GLY A 544 -10.58 -25.92 -5.04
C GLY A 544 -10.53 -24.50 -5.60
N HIS A 545 -11.38 -23.60 -5.10
CA HIS A 545 -11.40 -22.19 -5.46
C HIS A 545 -11.04 -21.32 -4.27
N VAL A 546 -10.54 -20.12 -4.57
CA VAL A 546 -10.26 -19.08 -3.58
C VAL A 546 -11.08 -17.85 -3.91
N SER A 547 -11.76 -17.32 -2.91
CA SER A 547 -12.33 -15.98 -2.94
C SER A 547 -11.72 -15.17 -1.80
N HIS A 548 -11.42 -13.90 -2.03
CA HIS A 548 -11.00 -13.00 -0.97
C HIS A 548 -12.15 -12.08 -0.54
N THR A 549 -12.06 -11.56 0.66
CA THR A 549 -12.99 -10.57 1.18
C THR A 549 -12.32 -9.74 2.25
N ASP A 550 -12.66 -8.46 2.31
CA ASP A 550 -12.23 -7.60 3.41
C ASP A 550 -13.07 -7.78 4.67
N ARG A 551 -14.08 -8.67 4.63
CA ARG A 551 -14.92 -9.02 5.77
C ARG A 551 -14.22 -10.08 6.62
N PRO A 552 -14.24 -9.94 7.97
CA PRO A 552 -13.83 -11.03 8.84
C PRO A 552 -14.65 -12.30 8.57
N LEU A 553 -13.94 -13.39 8.27
CA LEU A 553 -14.56 -14.70 8.12
C LEU A 553 -14.55 -15.45 9.47
N PRO A 554 -15.61 -16.21 9.81
CA PRO A 554 -15.65 -16.98 11.05
C PRO A 554 -14.63 -18.13 11.01
N GLY A 555 -14.04 -18.45 12.17
CA GLY A 555 -13.10 -19.57 12.29
C GLY A 555 -11.80 -19.40 11.50
N THR A 556 -11.40 -18.16 11.22
CA THR A 556 -10.24 -17.88 10.38
C THR A 556 -8.92 -18.21 11.05
N ARG A 557 -8.00 -18.84 10.31
CA ARG A 557 -6.61 -19.06 10.71
C ARG A 557 -5.74 -17.85 10.33
N PRO A 558 -5.13 -17.14 11.29
CA PRO A 558 -4.21 -16.06 10.98
C PRO A 558 -2.84 -16.61 10.57
N LEU A 559 -2.28 -16.14 9.45
CA LEU A 559 -0.94 -16.47 8.96
C LEU A 559 -0.22 -15.20 8.50
N THR A 560 1.06 -15.05 8.83
CA THR A 560 1.95 -14.10 8.16
C THR A 560 2.30 -14.60 6.75
N ILE A 561 2.91 -13.76 5.91
CA ILE A 561 3.30 -14.18 4.54
C ILE A 561 4.29 -15.37 4.55
N ALA A 562 5.16 -15.44 5.57
CA ALA A 562 6.08 -16.55 5.75
C ALA A 562 5.36 -17.82 6.20
N GLU A 563 4.47 -17.72 7.20
CA GLU A 563 3.67 -18.88 7.65
C GLU A 563 2.69 -19.36 6.57
N LEU A 564 2.23 -18.46 5.69
CA LEU A 564 1.46 -18.82 4.51
C LEU A 564 2.30 -19.62 3.52
N ALA A 565 3.56 -19.25 3.29
CA ALA A 565 4.48 -20.05 2.48
C ALA A 565 4.73 -21.42 3.11
N ASP A 566 4.93 -21.48 4.44
CA ASP A 566 5.03 -22.73 5.18
C ASP A 566 3.78 -23.61 5.04
N TYR A 567 2.60 -22.99 5.03
CA TYR A 567 1.32 -23.67 4.85
C TYR A 567 1.15 -24.23 3.44
N ILE A 568 1.42 -23.41 2.41
CA ILE A 568 1.22 -23.78 1.00
C ILE A 568 2.23 -24.83 0.55
N PHE A 569 3.50 -24.68 0.91
CA PHE A 569 4.59 -25.51 0.38
C PHE A 569 4.96 -26.69 1.28
N LYS A 570 4.22 -26.93 2.37
CA LYS A 570 4.53 -27.95 3.38
C LYS A 570 4.92 -29.31 2.80
N ASP A 571 4.20 -29.74 1.76
CA ASP A 571 4.35 -31.05 1.14
C ASP A 571 5.01 -30.99 -0.26
N ASP A 572 5.47 -29.80 -0.67
CA ASP A 572 6.11 -29.58 -1.97
C ASP A 572 7.63 -29.58 -1.88
N ARG A 573 8.29 -29.93 -2.99
CA ARG A 573 9.74 -29.85 -3.15
C ARG A 573 10.07 -28.90 -4.28
N LEU A 574 10.20 -27.62 -3.96
CA LEU A 574 10.54 -26.62 -4.96
C LEU A 574 12.04 -26.64 -5.21
N GLU A 575 12.39 -26.64 -6.49
CA GLU A 575 13.77 -26.68 -6.93
C GLU A 575 14.10 -25.47 -7.81
N MET A 576 15.34 -25.04 -7.74
CA MET A 576 16.02 -24.29 -8.79
C MET A 576 17.34 -25.00 -9.07
N ASN A 577 17.99 -24.69 -10.17
CA ASN A 577 19.33 -25.19 -10.50
C ASN A 577 19.98 -24.21 -11.47
N LEU A 578 21.29 -24.39 -11.70
CA LEU A 578 22.00 -23.63 -12.74
C LEU A 578 21.87 -22.11 -12.59
N MET A 579 21.71 -21.60 -11.37
CA MET A 579 21.76 -20.16 -11.15
C MET A 579 23.20 -19.66 -11.42
N LEU A 580 23.32 -18.47 -11.99
CA LEU A 580 24.63 -17.83 -12.22
C LEU A 580 25.41 -17.73 -10.91
N ASN A 581 26.74 -17.83 -11.02
CA ASN A 581 27.67 -17.88 -9.90
C ASN A 581 27.39 -16.85 -8.80
#